data_AF-A0A3M2D6C6-F1
#
_entry.id   AF-A0A3M2D6C6-F1
#
_cell.length_a   1.000
_cell.length_b   1.000
_cell.length_c   1.000
_cell.angle_alpha   90.00
_cell.angle_beta   90.00
_cell.angle_gamma   90.00
#
_symmetry.space_group_name_H-M   'P 1'
#
loop_
_entity.id
_entity.type
_entity.pdbx_description
1 polymer ?
#
loop_
_entity_poly.entity_id
_entity_poly.type
_entity_poly.pdbx_seq_one_letter_code
_entity_poly.pdbx_strand_id
1 'polypeptide(L)'
;MDLISTEDFVEERVQDNDDTSLARLAADGDMEAFEELYKRHYRRVYSLCLRMLQNTAEAEDLTQDVFVQLYRKIGSFRGDSAFTTWLYRLTINQVLMHFRKRFVKFETTTEEEQKPVQIVPGTENHNRMPVVDRIALERAIAQLPEGYKTVFILHDVEGYEHEEVAQILSCSVGTSKSQLHKARAKLRKLLLKKANPRLVRSQK
;
A
#
# COMPACT_ATOMS: atom_id res chain seq x y z
N MET A 1 4.66 -24.29 -42.34
CA MET A 1 4.05 -25.21 -41.37
C MET A 1 4.81 -24.93 -40.11
N ASP A 2 4.34 -23.95 -39.36
CA ASP A 2 5.10 -23.32 -38.30
C ASP A 2 5.15 -24.27 -37.11
N LEU A 3 6.38 -24.69 -36.76
CA LEU A 3 6.68 -25.40 -35.53
C LEU A 3 6.53 -24.40 -34.39
N ILE A 4 5.34 -24.34 -33.81
CA ILE A 4 5.12 -23.65 -32.54
C ILE A 4 6.01 -24.37 -31.52
N SER A 5 6.97 -23.65 -30.91
CA SER A 5 7.91 -24.24 -29.97
C SER A 5 7.16 -24.73 -28.73
N THR A 6 7.66 -25.78 -28.08
CA THR A 6 7.12 -26.24 -26.79
C THR A 6 7.17 -25.12 -25.74
N GLU A 7 8.13 -24.20 -25.86
CA GLU A 7 8.26 -23.00 -25.01
C GLU A 7 7.10 -22.01 -25.24
N ASP A 8 6.72 -21.76 -26.49
CA ASP A 8 5.60 -20.86 -26.83
C ASP A 8 4.27 -21.39 -26.24
N PHE A 9 4.06 -22.72 -26.27
CA PHE A 9 2.87 -23.37 -25.71
C PHE A 9 2.82 -23.39 -24.17
N VAL A 10 3.96 -23.23 -23.50
CA VAL A 10 4.06 -23.17 -22.04
C VAL A 10 3.88 -21.72 -21.58
N GLU A 11 4.52 -20.74 -22.24
CA GLU A 11 4.30 -19.31 -21.97
C GLU A 11 2.83 -18.90 -22.16
N GLU A 12 2.17 -19.38 -23.21
CA GLU A 12 0.75 -19.08 -23.46
C GLU A 12 -0.17 -19.68 -22.38
N ARG A 13 0.18 -20.85 -21.82
CA ARG A 13 -0.57 -21.49 -20.73
C ARG A 13 -0.39 -20.79 -19.38
N VAL A 14 0.80 -20.26 -19.09
CA VAL A 14 1.07 -19.54 -17.84
C VAL A 14 0.34 -18.19 -17.84
N GLN A 15 0.25 -17.51 -19.00
CA GLN A 15 -0.44 -16.22 -19.11
C GLN A 15 -1.96 -16.27 -18.90
N ASP A 16 -2.62 -17.40 -19.20
CA ASP A 16 -4.09 -17.52 -19.04
C ASP A 16 -4.52 -17.98 -17.63
N ASN A 17 -3.58 -18.45 -16.80
CA ASN A 17 -3.87 -18.89 -15.45
C ASN A 17 -4.24 -17.71 -14.53
N ASP A 18 -5.20 -17.93 -13.63
CA ASP A 18 -5.51 -16.97 -12.57
C ASP A 18 -4.39 -16.93 -11.50
N ASP A 19 -4.34 -15.85 -10.72
CA ASP A 19 -3.28 -15.65 -9.73
C ASP A 19 -3.25 -16.76 -8.67
N THR A 20 -4.39 -17.40 -8.40
CA THR A 20 -4.47 -18.50 -7.41
C THR A 20 -3.82 -19.78 -7.95
N SER A 21 -4.02 -20.09 -9.22
CA SER A 21 -3.41 -21.22 -9.90
C SER A 21 -1.91 -21.02 -10.03
N LEU A 22 -1.48 -19.82 -10.45
CA LEU A 22 -0.07 -19.45 -10.49
C LEU A 22 0.59 -19.54 -9.11
N ALA A 23 -0.10 -19.10 -8.04
CA ALA A 23 0.44 -19.17 -6.69
C ALA A 23 0.63 -20.62 -6.21
N ARG A 24 -0.24 -21.54 -6.62
CA ARG A 24 -0.10 -22.97 -6.31
C ARG A 24 1.09 -23.58 -7.06
N LEU A 25 1.19 -23.35 -8.37
CA LEU A 25 2.32 -23.83 -9.17
C LEU A 25 3.65 -23.29 -8.63
N ALA A 26 3.72 -21.99 -8.32
CA ALA A 26 4.90 -21.37 -7.73
C ALA A 26 5.24 -21.94 -6.34
N ALA A 27 4.25 -22.34 -5.54
CA ALA A 27 4.48 -23.01 -4.27
C ALA A 27 5.08 -24.42 -4.44
N ASP A 28 4.76 -25.09 -5.54
CA ASP A 28 5.31 -26.40 -5.92
C ASP A 28 6.70 -26.29 -6.61
N GLY A 29 7.22 -25.07 -6.77
CA GLY A 29 8.56 -24.80 -7.30
C GLY A 29 8.60 -24.36 -8.77
N ASP A 30 7.46 -24.09 -9.38
CA ASP A 30 7.39 -23.56 -10.75
C ASP A 30 7.86 -22.09 -10.79
N MET A 31 9.05 -21.88 -11.37
CA MET A 31 9.66 -20.55 -11.46
C MET A 31 8.98 -19.65 -12.48
N GLU A 32 8.43 -20.20 -13.56
CA GLU A 32 7.73 -19.41 -14.58
C GLU A 32 6.41 -18.88 -14.04
N ALA A 33 5.69 -19.70 -13.26
CA ALA A 33 4.48 -19.26 -12.57
C ALA A 33 4.78 -18.12 -11.56
N PHE A 34 5.90 -18.20 -10.84
CA PHE A 34 6.31 -17.12 -9.95
C PHE A 34 6.71 -15.85 -10.72
N GLU A 35 7.43 -15.99 -11.84
CA GLU A 35 7.81 -14.87 -12.70
C GLU A 35 6.58 -14.15 -13.25
N GLU A 36 5.54 -14.87 -13.65
CA GLU A 36 4.29 -14.27 -14.10
C GLU A 36 3.59 -13.50 -12.97
N LEU A 37 3.51 -14.06 -11.76
CA LEU A 37 3.01 -13.32 -10.59
C LEU A 37 3.83 -12.05 -10.32
N TYR A 38 5.16 -12.13 -10.45
CA TYR A 38 6.03 -10.97 -10.32
C TYR A 38 5.68 -9.91 -11.37
N LYS A 39 5.61 -10.27 -12.66
CA LYS A 39 5.29 -9.35 -13.76
C LYS A 39 3.93 -8.68 -13.55
N ARG A 40 2.90 -9.45 -13.18
CA ARG A 40 1.54 -8.95 -12.96
C ARG A 40 1.45 -7.95 -11.81
N HIS A 41 2.19 -8.17 -10.72
CA HIS A 41 1.99 -7.41 -9.49
C HIS A 41 3.09 -6.41 -9.16
N TYR A 42 4.25 -6.48 -9.82
CA TYR A 42 5.41 -5.64 -9.52
C TYR A 42 5.05 -4.15 -9.47
N ARG A 43 4.44 -3.63 -10.54
CA ARG A 43 4.09 -2.22 -10.66
C ARG A 43 3.15 -1.77 -9.54
N ARG A 44 2.23 -2.65 -9.14
CA ARG A 44 1.22 -2.36 -8.12
C ARG A 44 1.84 -2.35 -6.72
N VAL A 45 2.68 -3.34 -6.39
CA VAL A 45 3.46 -3.38 -5.14
C VAL A 45 4.41 -2.19 -5.06
N TYR A 46 5.14 -1.89 -6.12
CA TYR A 46 6.03 -0.73 -6.19
C TYR A 46 5.28 0.58 -5.95
N SER A 47 4.13 0.76 -6.62
CA SER A 47 3.31 1.96 -6.44
C SER A 47 2.83 2.12 -5.00
N LEU A 48 2.47 1.02 -4.33
CA LEU A 48 2.07 1.03 -2.93
C LEU A 48 3.24 1.44 -2.02
N CYS A 49 4.40 0.79 -2.18
CA CYS A 49 5.63 1.14 -1.45
C CYS A 49 5.99 2.62 -1.64
N LEU A 50 5.99 3.10 -2.88
CA LEU A 50 6.31 4.49 -3.21
C LEU A 50 5.34 5.48 -2.56
N ARG A 51 4.03 5.21 -2.59
CA ARG A 51 3.04 6.08 -1.94
C ARG A 51 3.20 6.11 -0.42
N MET A 52 3.59 5.01 0.20
CA MET A 52 3.78 4.94 1.65
C MET A 52 5.09 5.63 2.08
N LEU A 53 6.20 5.30 1.42
CA LEU A 53 7.56 5.70 1.78
C LEU A 53 7.95 7.09 1.26
N GLN A 54 7.40 7.51 0.12
CA GLN A 54 7.74 8.78 -0.55
C GLN A 54 9.25 8.93 -0.87
N ASN A 55 9.94 7.82 -1.08
CA ASN A 55 11.34 7.74 -1.46
C ASN A 55 11.48 6.63 -2.52
N THR A 56 12.01 6.95 -3.69
CA THR A 56 12.12 6.00 -4.82
C THR A 56 13.08 4.87 -4.51
N ALA A 57 14.25 5.17 -3.94
CA ALA A 57 15.25 4.15 -3.61
C ALA A 57 14.73 3.18 -2.53
N GLU A 58 14.16 3.72 -1.44
CA GLU A 58 13.56 2.85 -0.40
C GLU A 58 12.37 2.04 -0.94
N ALA A 59 11.60 2.59 -1.87
CA ALA A 59 10.49 1.89 -2.48
C ALA A 59 10.95 0.76 -3.41
N GLU A 60 12.01 0.95 -4.18
CA GLU A 60 12.61 -0.09 -5.02
C GLU A 60 13.14 -1.23 -4.15
N ASP A 61 13.97 -0.91 -3.15
CA ASP A 61 14.54 -1.89 -2.21
C ASP A 61 13.45 -2.69 -1.50
N LEU A 62 12.46 -1.99 -0.92
CA LEU A 62 11.40 -2.67 -0.19
C LEU A 62 10.50 -3.51 -1.10
N THR A 63 10.30 -3.09 -2.36
CA THR A 63 9.57 -3.90 -3.33
C THR A 63 10.28 -5.21 -3.59
N GLN A 64 11.61 -5.18 -3.78
CA GLN A 64 12.40 -6.39 -3.94
C GLN A 64 12.29 -7.29 -2.70
N ASP A 65 12.44 -6.73 -1.50
CA ASP A 65 12.27 -7.46 -0.24
C ASP A 65 10.88 -8.12 -0.14
N VAL A 66 9.82 -7.43 -0.57
CA VAL A 66 8.46 -7.98 -0.61
C VAL A 66 8.39 -9.20 -1.52
N PHE A 67 8.98 -9.16 -2.72
CA PHE A 67 8.96 -10.30 -3.63
C PHE A 67 9.83 -11.47 -3.15
N VAL A 68 10.96 -11.19 -2.49
CA VAL A 68 11.75 -12.24 -1.81
C VAL A 68 10.93 -12.90 -0.70
N GLN A 69 10.20 -12.11 0.08
CA GLN A 69 9.31 -12.63 1.12
C GLN A 69 8.09 -13.35 0.55
N LEU A 70 7.58 -12.89 -0.60
CA LEU A 70 6.49 -13.52 -1.32
C LEU A 70 6.92 -14.93 -1.72
N TYR A 71 8.05 -15.09 -2.39
CA TYR A 71 8.61 -16.38 -2.78
C TYR A 71 8.71 -17.34 -1.58
N ARG A 72 9.25 -16.87 -0.46
CA ARG A 72 9.39 -17.68 0.76
C ARG A 72 8.06 -18.08 1.41
N LYS A 73 7.01 -17.27 1.22
CA LYS A 73 5.72 -17.45 1.89
C LYS A 73 4.62 -17.96 0.97
N ILE A 74 4.88 -18.10 -0.33
CA ILE A 74 3.82 -18.40 -1.31
C ILE A 74 3.11 -19.72 -1.01
N GLY A 75 3.81 -20.73 -0.51
CA GLY A 75 3.20 -21.99 -0.04
C GLY A 75 2.30 -21.87 1.20
N SER A 76 2.28 -20.71 1.87
CA SER A 76 1.32 -20.43 2.95
C SER A 76 0.01 -19.79 2.46
N PHE A 77 -0.08 -19.44 1.17
CA PHE A 77 -1.30 -18.93 0.57
C PHE A 77 -2.31 -20.07 0.39
N ARG A 78 -3.45 -19.98 1.09
CA ARG A 78 -4.49 -21.03 1.10
C ARG A 78 -5.64 -20.78 0.12
N GLY A 79 -5.72 -19.60 -0.49
CA GLY A 79 -6.86 -19.21 -1.32
C GLY A 79 -8.10 -18.75 -0.54
N ASP A 80 -7.99 -18.52 0.77
CA ASP A 80 -9.09 -18.00 1.61
C ASP A 80 -9.46 -16.54 1.29
N SER A 81 -8.60 -15.84 0.55
CA SER A 81 -8.82 -14.50 0.01
C SER A 81 -8.23 -14.41 -1.39
N ALA A 82 -8.57 -13.35 -2.14
CA ALA A 82 -7.84 -13.04 -3.37
C ALA A 82 -6.32 -12.93 -3.10
N PHE A 83 -5.52 -13.38 -4.06
CA PHE A 83 -4.06 -13.34 -3.96
C PHE A 83 -3.56 -11.91 -3.77
N THR A 84 -4.16 -10.95 -4.47
CA THR A 84 -3.86 -9.51 -4.36
C THR A 84 -4.04 -8.99 -2.93
N THR A 85 -5.13 -9.36 -2.24
CA THR A 85 -5.37 -9.00 -0.84
C THR A 85 -4.30 -9.58 0.09
N TRP A 86 -3.92 -10.84 -0.13
CA TRP A 86 -2.89 -11.51 0.65
C TRP A 86 -1.50 -10.90 0.43
N LEU A 87 -1.14 -10.61 -0.83
CA LEU A 87 0.08 -9.92 -1.22
C LEU A 87 0.14 -8.52 -0.61
N TYR A 88 -0.96 -7.77 -0.64
CA TYR A 88 -1.04 -6.44 -0.03
C TYR A 88 -0.81 -6.47 1.47
N ARG A 89 -1.37 -7.46 2.17
CA ARG A 89 -1.09 -7.69 3.59
C ARG A 89 0.40 -7.93 3.82
N LEU A 90 1.04 -8.76 2.99
CA LEU A 90 2.48 -8.98 3.06
C LEU A 90 3.26 -7.68 2.83
N THR A 91 2.95 -6.93 1.77
CA THR A 91 3.59 -5.65 1.44
C THR A 91 3.50 -4.66 2.58
N ILE A 92 2.30 -4.44 3.13
CA ILE A 92 2.09 -3.47 4.20
C ILE A 92 2.84 -3.88 5.47
N ASN A 93 2.85 -5.17 5.80
CA ASN A 93 3.64 -5.65 6.92
C ASN A 93 5.14 -5.32 6.74
N GLN A 94 5.69 -5.47 5.54
CA GLN A 94 7.08 -5.08 5.26
C GLN A 94 7.28 -3.57 5.42
N VAL A 95 6.37 -2.74 4.89
CA VAL A 95 6.43 -1.28 5.03
C VAL A 95 6.38 -0.84 6.48
N LEU A 96 5.46 -1.40 7.28
CA LEU A 96 5.33 -1.08 8.70
C LEU A 96 6.56 -1.53 9.50
N MET A 97 7.15 -2.69 9.16
CA MET A 97 8.41 -3.12 9.77
C MET A 97 9.57 -2.20 9.39
N HIS A 98 9.63 -1.72 8.15
CA HIS A 98 10.61 -0.74 7.70
C HIS A 98 10.53 0.56 8.51
N PHE A 99 9.32 1.09 8.70
CA PHE A 99 9.10 2.27 9.54
C PHE A 99 9.55 2.03 10.99
N ARG A 100 9.17 0.90 11.61
CA ARG A 100 9.63 0.56 12.98
C ARG A 100 11.15 0.52 13.09
N LYS A 101 11.84 -0.11 12.13
CA LYS A 101 13.31 -0.16 12.12
C LYS A 101 13.93 1.23 11.97
N ARG A 102 13.30 2.11 11.19
CA ARG A 102 13.71 3.51 11.06
C ARG A 102 13.53 4.24 12.38
N PHE A 103 12.38 4.13 13.05
CA PHE A 103 12.18 4.74 14.36
C PHE A 103 13.20 4.26 15.39
N VAL A 104 13.48 2.96 15.49
CA VAL A 104 14.51 2.45 16.41
C VAL A 104 15.90 3.05 16.13
N LYS A 105 16.27 3.24 14.85
CA LYS A 105 17.52 3.92 14.48
C LYS A 105 17.52 5.42 14.85
N PHE A 106 16.36 6.07 14.82
CA PHE A 106 16.20 7.48 15.18
C PHE A 106 16.00 7.72 16.69
N GLU A 107 15.43 6.77 17.43
CA GLU A 107 15.26 6.81 18.90
C GLU A 107 16.59 6.64 19.65
N THR A 108 17.62 6.05 19.01
CA THR A 108 19.01 6.23 19.44
C THR A 108 19.51 7.68 19.32
N THR A 109 18.68 8.64 18.92
CA THR A 109 19.04 10.07 18.79
C THR A 109 17.97 11.05 19.26
N THR A 110 16.66 10.74 19.32
CA THR A 110 15.67 11.56 20.08
C THR A 110 14.35 10.82 20.29
N GLU A 111 13.82 10.83 21.52
CA GLU A 111 12.47 10.34 21.87
C GLU A 111 11.41 11.41 21.57
N GLU A 112 10.35 11.08 20.83
CA GLU A 112 9.08 11.82 20.93
C GLU A 112 7.87 10.87 20.93
N GLU A 113 7.04 11.08 21.96
CA GLU A 113 5.94 10.25 22.45
C GLU A 113 4.70 10.22 21.54
N GLN A 114 4.06 9.05 21.46
CA GLN A 114 2.73 8.87 20.86
C GLN A 114 1.62 9.18 21.89
N LYS A 115 0.80 10.20 21.63
CA LYS A 115 -0.41 10.53 22.44
C LYS A 115 -1.71 10.02 21.79
N PRO A 116 -2.74 9.66 22.61
CA PRO A 116 -3.98 9.04 22.12
C PRO A 116 -4.96 10.06 21.52
N VAL A 117 -5.70 9.67 20.48
CA VAL A 117 -6.54 10.58 19.67
C VAL A 117 -8.02 10.21 19.75
N GLN A 118 -8.85 11.14 20.24
CA GLN A 118 -10.32 11.08 20.31
C GLN A 118 -11.00 10.99 18.92
N ILE A 119 -12.24 10.48 18.88
CA ILE A 119 -13.02 10.10 17.68
C ILE A 119 -14.11 11.16 17.43
N VAL A 120 -14.31 11.57 16.17
CA VAL A 120 -15.46 12.39 15.70
C VAL A 120 -15.92 11.81 14.34
N PRO A 121 -17.23 11.78 13.98
CA PRO A 121 -17.73 11.20 12.73
C PRO A 121 -18.02 12.24 11.61
N GLY A 122 -17.88 11.86 10.32
CA GLY A 122 -18.43 12.63 9.18
C GLY A 122 -17.78 12.48 7.77
N THR A 123 -18.33 11.55 6.98
CA THR A 123 -18.63 11.47 5.52
C THR A 123 -17.74 12.02 4.35
N GLU A 124 -17.79 11.17 3.30
CA GLU A 124 -17.92 11.35 1.82
C GLU A 124 -16.85 11.94 0.89
N ASN A 125 -16.96 11.43 -0.34
CA ASN A 125 -15.98 11.16 -1.39
C ASN A 125 -16.24 12.08 -2.60
N HIS A 126 -15.22 12.58 -3.31
CA HIS A 126 -15.39 12.93 -4.72
C HIS A 126 -14.11 13.05 -5.56
N ASN A 127 -14.37 12.87 -6.84
CA ASN A 127 -13.57 12.46 -7.98
C ASN A 127 -12.75 13.61 -8.64
N ARG A 128 -11.67 13.20 -9.34
CA ARG A 128 -10.84 13.91 -10.37
C ARG A 128 -10.31 15.31 -10.05
N MET A 129 -9.03 15.36 -9.61
CA MET A 129 -8.23 16.56 -9.37
C MET A 129 -7.33 16.94 -10.59
N PRO A 130 -7.18 18.24 -10.92
CA PRO A 130 -6.13 18.79 -11.79
C PRO A 130 -4.70 18.32 -11.44
N VAL A 131 -3.74 18.39 -12.38
CA VAL A 131 -2.34 17.93 -12.16
C VAL A 131 -1.63 18.68 -11.02
N VAL A 132 -1.87 19.98 -10.89
CA VAL A 132 -1.35 20.82 -9.78
C VAL A 132 -1.91 20.36 -8.44
N ASP A 133 -3.19 19.99 -8.43
CA ASP A 133 -3.89 19.45 -7.28
C ASP A 133 -3.37 18.06 -6.91
N ARG A 134 -2.97 17.24 -7.89
CA ARG A 134 -2.36 15.93 -7.66
C ARG A 134 -1.01 16.04 -6.92
N ILE A 135 -0.13 16.94 -7.33
CA ILE A 135 1.17 17.17 -6.64
C ILE A 135 0.94 17.72 -5.24
N ALA A 136 -0.03 18.63 -5.08
CA ALA A 136 -0.40 19.16 -3.76
C ALA A 136 -0.94 18.06 -2.84
N LEU A 137 -1.76 17.15 -3.38
CA LEU A 137 -2.32 16.00 -2.69
C LEU A 137 -1.23 15.00 -2.28
N GLU A 138 -0.33 14.62 -3.18
CA GLU A 138 0.79 13.70 -2.87
C GLU A 138 1.65 14.24 -1.72
N ARG A 139 2.00 15.53 -1.77
CA ARG A 139 2.72 16.20 -0.68
C ARG A 139 1.91 16.30 0.62
N ALA A 140 0.59 16.36 0.55
CA ALA A 140 -0.27 16.38 1.73
C ALA A 140 -0.38 14.98 2.35
N ILE A 141 -0.50 13.95 1.53
CA ILE A 141 -0.49 12.54 1.96
C ILE A 141 0.84 12.21 2.65
N ALA A 142 1.97 12.70 2.13
CA ALA A 142 3.28 12.51 2.75
C ALA A 142 3.35 12.99 4.21
N GLN A 143 2.59 14.02 4.58
CA GLN A 143 2.54 14.62 5.92
C GLN A 143 1.54 13.94 6.87
N LEU A 144 0.82 12.91 6.42
CA LEU A 144 -0.05 12.12 7.28
C LEU A 144 0.78 11.22 8.21
N PRO A 145 0.37 11.08 9.49
CA PRO A 145 0.88 10.02 10.35
C PRO A 145 0.68 8.66 9.68
N GLU A 146 1.60 7.73 9.91
CA GLU A 146 1.68 6.47 9.15
C GLU A 146 0.40 5.65 9.17
N GLY A 147 -0.26 5.52 10.34
CA GLY A 147 -1.55 4.82 10.41
C GLY A 147 -2.62 5.45 9.52
N TYR A 148 -2.75 6.79 9.58
CA TYR A 148 -3.74 7.52 8.80
C TYR A 148 -3.43 7.43 7.31
N LYS A 149 -2.14 7.54 6.95
CA LYS A 149 -1.64 7.40 5.58
C LYS A 149 -1.98 6.01 5.03
N THR A 150 -1.71 4.96 5.81
CA THR A 150 -1.92 3.57 5.40
C THR A 150 -3.40 3.29 5.14
N VAL A 151 -4.28 3.67 6.07
CA VAL A 151 -5.73 3.50 5.90
C VAL A 151 -6.26 4.31 4.72
N PHE A 152 -5.79 5.55 4.55
CA PHE A 152 -6.19 6.40 3.42
C PHE A 152 -5.76 5.78 2.08
N ILE A 153 -4.53 5.30 1.95
CA ILE A 153 -4.05 4.66 0.72
C ILE A 153 -4.88 3.41 0.41
N LEU A 154 -5.12 2.54 1.39
CA LEU A 154 -5.89 1.32 1.13
C LEU A 154 -7.34 1.59 0.74
N HIS A 155 -8.02 2.49 1.44
CA HIS A 155 -9.43 2.74 1.19
C HIS A 155 -9.66 3.69 0.01
N ASP A 156 -9.12 4.91 0.06
CA ASP A 156 -9.47 5.96 -0.90
C ASP A 156 -8.66 5.89 -2.20
N VAL A 157 -7.51 5.22 -2.19
CA VAL A 157 -6.63 5.12 -3.38
C VAL A 157 -6.71 3.74 -4.02
N GLU A 158 -6.69 2.68 -3.22
CA GLU A 158 -6.74 1.30 -3.71
C GLU A 158 -8.17 0.73 -3.79
N GLY A 159 -9.14 1.37 -3.13
CA GLY A 159 -10.56 1.01 -3.22
C GLY A 159 -11.00 -0.15 -2.32
N TYR A 160 -10.22 -0.51 -1.30
CA TYR A 160 -10.63 -1.55 -0.34
C TYR A 160 -11.71 -1.04 0.61
N GLU A 161 -12.68 -1.92 0.90
CA GLU A 161 -13.71 -1.65 1.89
C GLU A 161 -13.13 -1.71 3.32
N HIS A 162 -13.81 -1.08 4.28
CA HIS A 162 -13.32 -0.98 5.65
C HIS A 162 -13.06 -2.34 6.32
N GLU A 163 -13.86 -3.34 5.99
CA GLU A 163 -13.73 -4.74 6.42
C GLU A 163 -12.43 -5.37 5.91
N GLU A 164 -12.08 -5.13 4.65
CA GLU A 164 -10.86 -5.62 4.02
C GLU A 164 -9.63 -4.89 4.58
N VAL A 165 -9.71 -3.57 4.75
CA VAL A 165 -8.66 -2.78 5.40
C VAL A 165 -8.41 -3.27 6.83
N ALA A 166 -9.48 -3.56 7.58
CA ALA A 166 -9.38 -4.10 8.93
C ALA A 166 -8.67 -5.47 8.95
N GLN A 167 -8.97 -6.35 7.99
CA GLN A 167 -8.27 -7.63 7.83
C GLN A 167 -6.81 -7.47 7.39
N ILE A 168 -6.50 -6.51 6.52
CA ILE A 168 -5.13 -6.25 6.04
C ILE A 168 -4.27 -5.72 7.21
N LEU A 169 -4.82 -4.81 8.01
CA LEU A 169 -4.10 -4.14 9.10
C LEU A 169 -4.24 -4.84 10.46
N SER A 170 -4.97 -5.96 10.53
CA SER A 170 -5.28 -6.67 11.78
C SER A 170 -5.82 -5.74 12.88
N CYS A 171 -6.80 -4.89 12.52
CA CYS A 171 -7.44 -3.95 13.44
C CYS A 171 -8.98 -4.05 13.37
N SER A 172 -9.69 -3.30 14.20
CA SER A 172 -11.16 -3.27 14.13
C SER A 172 -11.66 -2.41 12.96
N VAL A 173 -12.80 -2.74 12.38
CA VAL A 173 -13.47 -1.93 11.34
C VAL A 173 -13.71 -0.50 11.82
N GLY A 174 -14.06 -0.31 13.09
CA GLY A 174 -14.19 1.02 13.70
C GLY A 174 -12.87 1.81 13.73
N THR A 175 -11.73 1.13 13.91
CA THR A 175 -10.41 1.75 13.82
C THR A 175 -10.12 2.22 12.40
N SER A 176 -10.40 1.39 11.39
CA SER A 176 -10.29 1.76 9.97
C SER A 176 -11.11 3.02 9.66
N LYS A 177 -12.41 3.03 10.01
CA LYS A 177 -13.31 4.19 9.82
C LYS A 177 -12.80 5.46 10.51
N SER A 178 -12.38 5.34 11.78
CA SER A 178 -11.87 6.46 12.58
C SER A 178 -10.56 7.04 12.01
N GLN A 179 -9.62 6.18 11.62
CA GLN A 179 -8.36 6.61 11.02
C GLN A 179 -8.57 7.27 9.66
N LEU A 180 -9.45 6.74 8.82
CA LEU A 180 -9.78 7.34 7.52
C LEU A 180 -10.37 8.74 7.68
N HIS A 181 -11.32 8.90 8.61
CA HIS A 181 -11.91 10.20 8.90
C HIS A 181 -10.84 11.22 9.35
N LYS A 182 -9.94 10.82 10.26
CA LYS A 182 -8.82 11.66 10.73
C LYS A 182 -7.84 11.99 9.59
N ALA A 183 -7.57 11.04 8.70
CA ALA A 183 -6.74 11.26 7.51
C ALA A 183 -7.35 12.35 6.61
N ARG A 184 -8.62 12.20 6.23
CA ARG A 184 -9.34 13.17 5.40
C ARG A 184 -9.40 14.55 6.06
N ALA A 185 -9.69 14.63 7.36
CA ALA A 185 -9.71 15.89 8.09
C ALA A 185 -8.33 16.60 8.08
N LYS A 186 -7.24 15.85 8.23
CA LYS A 186 -5.88 16.40 8.17
C LYS A 186 -5.50 16.83 6.75
N LEU A 187 -5.85 16.05 5.72
CA LEU A 187 -5.65 16.41 4.32
C LEU A 187 -6.37 17.71 3.95
N ARG A 188 -7.65 17.84 4.31
CA ARG A 188 -8.42 19.08 4.10
C ARG A 188 -7.70 20.30 4.69
N LYS A 189 -7.21 20.20 5.94
CA LYS A 189 -6.46 21.29 6.59
C LYS A 189 -5.16 21.63 5.84
N LEU A 190 -4.41 20.62 5.41
CA LEU A 190 -3.14 20.80 4.69
C LEU A 190 -3.34 21.45 3.32
N LEU A 191 -4.40 21.07 2.60
CA LEU A 191 -4.73 21.61 1.29
C LEU A 191 -5.29 23.04 1.39
N LEU A 192 -6.17 23.32 2.35
CA LEU A 192 -6.71 24.68 2.59
C LEU A 192 -5.61 25.68 3.00
N LYS A 193 -4.65 25.26 3.83
CA LYS A 193 -3.52 26.12 4.25
C LYS A 193 -2.63 26.51 3.07
N LYS A 194 -2.50 25.66 2.05
CA LYS A 194 -1.74 25.96 0.83
C LYS A 194 -2.53 26.80 -0.17
N ALA A 195 -3.85 26.59 -0.27
CA ALA A 195 -4.72 27.38 -1.13
C ALA A 195 -4.86 28.84 -0.66
N ASN A 196 -4.66 29.12 0.64
CA ASN A 196 -4.81 30.48 1.18
C ASN A 196 -3.64 30.91 2.09
N PRO A 197 -2.49 31.31 1.52
CA PRO A 197 -1.31 31.73 2.30
C PRO A 197 -1.50 33.03 3.11
N ARG A 198 -2.61 33.77 2.91
CA ARG A 198 -2.85 35.09 3.52
C ARG A 198 -3.54 35.04 4.90
N LEU A 199 -4.12 33.92 5.32
CA LEU A 199 -4.86 33.83 6.60
C LEU A 199 -4.01 33.42 7.81
N VAL A 200 -2.75 33.00 7.62
CA VAL A 200 -1.89 32.51 8.72
C VAL A 200 -1.14 33.65 9.43
N ARG A 201 -1.16 34.87 8.89
CA ARG A 201 -0.40 36.02 9.45
C ARG A 201 -1.19 36.94 10.39
N SER A 202 -2.47 36.66 10.67
CA SER A 202 -3.31 37.57 11.48
C SER A 202 -3.56 37.12 12.93
N GLN A 203 -2.80 36.15 13.44
CA GLN A 203 -2.83 35.82 14.87
C GLN A 203 -1.40 35.66 15.40
N LYS A 204 -0.72 36.79 15.55
CA LYS A 204 0.31 36.97 16.58
C LYS A 204 0.39 38.44 16.94
#